data_AF-A0A3S2PV62-F1
#
_entry.id   AF-A0A3S2PV62-F1
#
_cell.length_a   1.000
_cell.length_b   1.000
_cell.length_c   1.000
_cell.angle_alpha   90.00
_cell.angle_beta   90.00
_cell.angle_gamma   90.00
#
_symmetry.space_group_name_H-M   'P 1'
#
loop_
_entity.id
_entity.type
_entity.pdbx_description
1 polymer ?
#
loop_
_entity_poly.entity_id
_entity_poly.type
_entity_poly.pdbx_seq_one_letter_code
_entity_poly.pdbx_strand_id
1 'polypeptide(L)'
;MALRGVAAASLLLCSLLSMLSPAPADSARSNLACCTSYNKMQIPFQRIKGYREQNLGYCRIEAIIFYTIYNKQVCGNPNEKWVKHYLDLLSIKLKNMSKVNSGPAKVVMENPKNLEVSKTVETVTKTFHHSTESV
;
A
#
# COMPACT_ATOMS: atom_id res chain seq x y z
N MET A 1 22.28 -36.24 -46.68
CA MET A 1 21.86 -36.49 -45.27
C MET A 1 21.99 -35.26 -44.37
N ALA A 2 22.62 -34.15 -44.80
CA ALA A 2 22.78 -32.94 -43.98
C ALA A 2 21.50 -32.09 -43.85
N LEU A 3 20.64 -32.04 -44.88
CA LEU A 3 19.45 -31.18 -44.88
C LEU A 3 18.36 -31.61 -43.87
N ARG A 4 18.24 -32.92 -43.63
CA ARG A 4 17.31 -33.48 -42.63
C ARG A 4 17.77 -33.22 -41.19
N GLY A 5 19.08 -33.18 -40.98
CA GLY A 5 19.68 -32.86 -39.67
C GLY A 5 19.51 -31.38 -39.30
N VAL A 6 19.63 -30.47 -40.29
CA VAL A 6 19.39 -29.03 -40.08
C VAL A 6 17.93 -28.74 -39.73
N ALA A 7 16.98 -29.42 -40.40
CA ALA A 7 15.56 -29.30 -40.09
C ALA A 7 15.22 -29.82 -38.68
N ALA A 8 15.79 -30.97 -38.28
CA ALA A 8 15.60 -31.54 -36.95
C ALA A 8 16.20 -30.65 -35.84
N ALA A 9 17.41 -30.12 -36.06
CA ALA A 9 18.06 -29.20 -35.13
C ALA A 9 17.28 -27.88 -34.96
N SER A 10 16.71 -27.35 -36.04
CA SER A 10 15.91 -26.12 -36.02
C SER A 10 14.60 -26.30 -35.24
N LEU A 11 13.92 -27.44 -35.40
CA LEU A 11 12.68 -27.77 -34.68
C LEU A 11 12.91 -27.98 -33.18
N LEU A 12 14.03 -28.60 -32.81
CA LEU A 12 14.42 -28.77 -31.41
C LEU A 12 14.76 -27.43 -30.73
N LEU A 13 15.44 -26.52 -31.45
CA LEU A 13 15.75 -25.19 -30.94
C LEU A 13 14.48 -24.36 -30.70
N CYS A 14 13.51 -24.41 -31.63
CA CYS A 14 12.21 -23.73 -31.48
C CYS A 14 11.38 -24.27 -30.31
N SER A 15 11.48 -25.58 -30.05
CA SER A 15 10.78 -26.24 -28.93
C SER A 15 11.36 -25.83 -27.58
N LEU A 16 12.69 -25.66 -27.48
CA LEU A 16 13.36 -25.19 -26.26
C LEU A 16 13.06 -23.71 -25.95
N LEU A 17 12.95 -22.86 -26.99
CA LEU A 17 12.58 -21.45 -26.85
C LEU A 17 11.15 -21.27 -26.33
N SER A 18 10.25 -22.21 -26.63
CA SER A 18 8.84 -22.17 -26.18
C SER A 18 8.66 -22.51 -24.70
N MET A 19 9.66 -23.14 -24.07
CA MET A 19 9.63 -23.47 -22.63
C MET A 19 10.15 -22.33 -21.75
N LEU A 20 10.79 -21.31 -22.36
CA LEU A 20 11.21 -20.09 -21.68
C LEU A 20 10.06 -19.07 -21.71
N SER A 21 8.93 -19.42 -21.11
CA SER A 21 7.91 -18.42 -20.81
C SER A 21 8.35 -17.73 -19.51
N PRO A 22 8.59 -16.41 -19.50
CA PRO A 22 8.65 -15.69 -18.24
C PRO A 22 7.28 -15.87 -17.60
N ALA A 23 7.20 -16.69 -16.53
CA ALA A 23 6.07 -16.61 -15.63
C ALA A 23 5.89 -15.12 -15.29
N PRO A 24 4.65 -14.59 -15.24
CA PRO A 24 4.47 -13.26 -14.73
C PRO A 24 5.07 -13.29 -13.32
N ALA A 25 6.21 -12.63 -13.17
CA ALA A 25 6.68 -12.28 -11.86
C ALA A 25 5.57 -11.38 -11.33
N ASP A 26 4.72 -11.93 -10.47
CA ASP A 26 4.04 -11.18 -9.40
C ASP A 26 5.14 -10.62 -8.50
N SER A 27 5.96 -9.77 -9.12
CA SER A 27 6.88 -8.88 -8.48
C SER A 27 5.96 -8.00 -7.66
N ALA A 28 6.03 -8.21 -6.35
CA ALA A 28 5.65 -7.27 -5.32
C ALA A 28 6.33 -5.93 -5.62
N ARG A 29 5.83 -5.22 -6.62
CA ARG A 29 6.27 -3.89 -6.98
C ARG A 29 5.64 -3.01 -5.93
N SER A 30 6.45 -2.66 -4.93
CA SER A 30 6.23 -1.58 -3.98
C SER A 30 6.24 -0.19 -4.64
N ASN A 31 5.72 -0.06 -5.85
CA ASN A 31 5.00 1.15 -6.21
C ASN A 31 3.66 1.02 -5.49
N LEU A 32 3.26 1.98 -4.65
CA LEU A 32 1.98 1.90 -3.92
C LEU A 32 0.84 1.59 -4.90
N ALA A 33 0.46 0.32 -5.01
CA ALA A 33 -0.65 -0.07 -5.85
C ALA A 33 -1.90 0.55 -5.22
N CYS A 34 -2.44 1.56 -5.90
CA CYS A 34 -3.69 2.18 -5.50
C CYS A 34 -4.81 1.13 -5.58
N CYS A 35 -5.73 1.16 -4.63
CA CYS A 35 -7.04 0.59 -4.87
C CYS A 35 -7.66 1.28 -6.09
N THR A 36 -8.16 0.48 -7.04
CA THR A 36 -8.91 0.93 -8.21
C THR A 36 -10.39 0.56 -8.12
N SER A 37 -10.74 -0.35 -7.21
CA SER A 37 -12.10 -0.79 -6.92
C SER A 37 -12.22 -1.30 -5.49
N TYR A 38 -13.46 -1.43 -5.01
CA TYR A 38 -13.76 -1.97 -3.68
C TYR A 38 -14.05 -3.46 -3.74
N ASN A 39 -13.73 -4.15 -2.65
CA ASN A 39 -14.08 -5.54 -2.46
C ASN A 39 -15.59 -5.67 -2.28
N LYS A 40 -16.22 -6.50 -3.11
CA LYS A 40 -17.69 -6.64 -3.14
C LYS A 40 -18.24 -7.34 -1.91
N MET A 41 -17.44 -8.17 -1.25
CA MET A 41 -17.89 -9.00 -0.13
C MET A 41 -17.26 -8.52 1.17
N GLN A 42 -18.04 -8.49 2.25
CA GLN A 42 -17.49 -8.23 3.57
C GLN A 42 -16.51 -9.35 3.95
N ILE A 43 -15.31 -8.97 4.41
CA ILE A 43 -14.32 -9.92 4.92
C ILE A 43 -14.61 -10.23 6.40
N PRO A 44 -14.39 -11.47 6.87
CA PRO A 44 -14.50 -11.78 8.30
C PRO A 44 -13.50 -10.97 9.13
N PHE A 45 -13.97 -10.31 10.21
CA PHE A 45 -13.15 -9.42 11.03
C PHE A 45 -11.91 -10.13 11.61
N GLN A 46 -12.04 -11.41 12.00
CA GLN A 46 -10.96 -12.21 12.58
C GLN A 46 -9.76 -12.39 11.63
N ARG A 47 -9.98 -12.19 10.32
CA ARG A 47 -8.93 -12.28 9.31
C ARG A 47 -8.18 -10.96 9.13
N ILE A 48 -8.58 -9.87 9.78
CA ILE A 48 -7.94 -8.55 9.66
C ILE A 48 -6.83 -8.41 10.70
N LYS A 49 -5.62 -8.11 10.23
CA LYS A 49 -4.45 -7.75 11.06
C LYS A 49 -4.39 -6.26 11.33
N GLY A 50 -4.83 -5.43 10.38
CA GLY A 50 -4.79 -3.98 10.48
C GLY A 50 -5.31 -3.33 9.20
N TYR A 51 -5.16 -2.01 9.09
CA TYR A 51 -5.57 -1.25 7.92
C TYR A 51 -4.63 -0.08 7.65
N ARG A 52 -4.71 0.49 6.45
CA ARG A 52 -4.23 1.84 6.15
C ARG A 52 -5.29 2.61 5.39
N GLU A 53 -5.22 3.93 5.46
CA GLU A 53 -6.06 4.83 4.66
C GLU A 53 -5.36 5.14 3.33
N GLN A 54 -6.14 5.19 2.27
CA GLN A 54 -5.73 5.70 0.96
C GLN A 54 -6.54 6.96 0.69
N ASN A 55 -5.85 8.10 0.63
CA ASN A 55 -6.43 9.41 0.36
C ASN A 55 -6.49 9.70 -1.14
N LEU A 56 -7.32 10.68 -1.52
CA LEU A 56 -7.28 11.30 -2.84
C LEU A 56 -5.95 12.04 -3.02
N GLY A 57 -5.33 11.89 -4.18
CA GLY A 57 -4.02 12.45 -4.48
C GLY A 57 -3.45 11.75 -5.70
N TYR A 58 -2.42 10.92 -5.50
CA TYR A 58 -1.92 10.03 -6.55
C TYR A 58 -2.96 8.96 -6.96
N CYS A 59 -3.81 8.56 -6.02
CA CYS A 59 -4.87 7.59 -6.25
C CYS A 59 -6.21 8.28 -6.60
N ARG A 60 -6.98 7.64 -7.47
CA ARG A 60 -8.26 8.19 -7.99
C ARG A 60 -9.48 7.91 -7.10
N ILE A 61 -9.34 7.04 -6.10
CA ILE A 61 -10.42 6.72 -5.15
C ILE A 61 -9.90 6.73 -3.72
N GLU A 62 -10.76 7.13 -2.79
CA GLU A 62 -10.55 6.92 -1.35
C GLU A 62 -10.84 5.47 -1.02
N ALA A 63 -9.99 4.86 -0.19
CA ALA A 63 -10.18 3.48 0.24
C ALA A 63 -9.59 3.22 1.61
N ILE A 64 -10.20 2.28 2.33
CA ILE A 64 -9.58 1.63 3.49
C ILE A 64 -8.94 0.34 3.00
N ILE A 65 -7.65 0.16 3.21
CA ILE A 65 -6.93 -1.03 2.77
C ILE A 65 -6.70 -1.92 3.97
N PHE A 66 -7.48 -3.00 4.07
CA PHE A 66 -7.33 -4.00 5.12
C PHE A 66 -6.21 -4.97 4.79
N TYR A 67 -5.31 -5.19 5.76
CA TYR A 67 -4.30 -6.23 5.71
C TYR A 67 -4.85 -7.48 6.38
N THR A 68 -4.85 -8.58 5.64
CA THR A 68 -5.37 -9.84 6.16
C THR A 68 -4.29 -10.73 6.75
N ILE A 69 -4.67 -11.73 7.55
CA ILE A 69 -3.75 -12.71 8.11
C ILE A 69 -2.97 -13.47 7.03
N TYR A 70 -3.55 -13.62 5.85
CA TYR A 70 -2.96 -14.24 4.67
C TYR A 70 -2.13 -13.28 3.82
N ASN A 71 -1.72 -12.13 4.38
CA ASN A 71 -0.93 -11.09 3.73
C ASN A 71 -1.56 -10.53 2.43
N LYS A 72 -2.88 -10.68 2.27
CA LYS A 72 -3.64 -10.04 1.18
C LYS A 72 -4.10 -8.66 1.60
N GLN A 73 -4.06 -7.72 0.65
CA GLN A 73 -4.65 -6.39 0.78
C GLN A 73 -6.07 -6.41 0.20
N VAL A 74 -7.03 -5.91 0.97
CA VAL A 74 -8.45 -5.85 0.57
C VAL A 74 -8.92 -4.41 0.66
N CYS A 75 -9.37 -3.85 -0.45
CA CYS A 75 -9.90 -2.49 -0.54
C CYS A 75 -11.35 -2.45 -0.03
N GLY A 76 -11.64 -1.64 0.98
CA GLY A 76 -12.98 -1.36 1.48
C GLY A 76 -13.40 0.08 1.16
N ASN A 77 -14.69 0.25 0.84
CA ASN A 77 -15.27 1.57 0.64
C ASN A 77 -15.44 2.29 1.98
N PRO A 78 -14.84 3.47 2.21
CA PRO A 78 -14.96 4.19 3.48
C PRO A 78 -16.41 4.54 3.85
N ASN A 79 -17.32 4.55 2.87
CA ASN A 79 -18.73 4.86 3.08
C ASN A 79 -19.58 3.67 3.52
N GLU A 80 -19.07 2.43 3.43
CA GLU A 80 -19.82 1.23 3.81
C GLU A 80 -19.89 1.03 5.33
N LYS A 81 -21.05 0.59 5.82
CA LYS A 81 -21.32 0.42 7.26
C LYS A 81 -20.35 -0.57 7.92
N TRP A 82 -20.06 -1.70 7.26
CA TRP A 82 -19.16 -2.71 7.83
C TRP A 82 -17.71 -2.21 7.91
N VAL A 83 -17.28 -1.38 6.96
CA VAL A 83 -15.93 -0.79 6.96
C VAL A 83 -15.79 0.11 8.17
N LYS A 84 -16.74 1.04 8.39
CA LYS A 84 -16.77 1.93 9.56
C LYS A 84 -16.78 1.14 10.86
N HIS A 85 -17.64 0.13 10.97
CA HIS A 85 -17.71 -0.73 12.14
C HIS A 85 -16.37 -1.44 12.43
N TYR A 86 -15.65 -1.88 11.41
CA TYR A 86 -14.35 -2.51 11.60
C TYR A 86 -13.27 -1.52 12.06
N LEU A 87 -13.29 -0.30 11.54
CA LEU A 87 -12.40 0.77 12.03
C LEU A 87 -12.63 1.05 13.52
N ASP A 88 -13.89 1.11 13.96
CA ASP A 88 -14.24 1.29 15.37
C ASP A 88 -13.69 0.16 16.23
N LEU A 89 -13.92 -1.10 15.84
CA LEU A 89 -13.40 -2.27 16.56
C LEU A 89 -11.86 -2.29 16.63
N LEU A 90 -11.20 -1.94 15.53
CA LEU A 90 -9.73 -1.83 15.49
C LEU A 90 -9.24 -0.70 16.40
N SER A 91 -9.93 0.44 16.45
CA SER A 91 -9.60 1.55 17.34
C SER A 91 -9.69 1.16 18.82
N ILE A 92 -10.74 0.41 19.20
CA ILE A 92 -10.92 -0.08 20.57
C ILE A 92 -9.81 -1.07 20.92
N LYS A 93 -9.49 -1.98 20.00
CA LYS A 93 -8.41 -2.94 20.17
C LYS A 93 -7.06 -2.25 20.39
N LEU A 94 -6.74 -1.22 19.61
CA LEU A 94 -5.53 -0.41 19.78
C LEU A 94 -5.49 0.29 21.14
N LYS A 95 -6.59 0.90 21.58
CA LYS A 95 -6.71 1.54 22.91
C LYS A 95 -6.54 0.55 24.07
N ASN A 96 -7.02 -0.68 23.91
CA ASN A 96 -6.85 -1.71 24.94
C ASN A 96 -5.41 -2.21 24.97
N MET A 97 -4.76 -2.39 23.82
CA MET A 97 -3.34 -2.75 23.75
C MET A 97 -2.45 -1.67 24.36
N SER A 98 -2.77 -0.39 24.17
CA SER A 98 -2.03 0.70 24.83
C SER A 98 -2.18 0.67 26.36
N LYS A 99 -3.33 0.24 26.90
CA LYS A 99 -3.58 0.09 28.35
C LYS A 99 -2.88 -1.12 28.96
N VAL A 100 -2.82 -2.24 28.25
CA VAL A 100 -2.13 -3.46 28.71
C VAL A 100 -0.62 -3.22 28.83
N ASN A 101 -0.06 -2.38 27.96
CA ASN A 101 1.33 -1.95 28.05
C ASN A 101 1.58 -0.88 29.14
N SER A 102 0.56 -0.52 29.95
CA SER A 102 0.64 0.49 31.01
C SER A 102 0.86 -0.06 32.44
N GLY A 103 1.18 -1.34 32.61
CA GLY A 103 2.02 -1.75 33.77
C GLY A 103 3.37 -1.02 33.69
N PRO A 104 4.10 -0.73 34.79
CA PRO A 104 4.99 0.42 34.87
C PRO A 104 6.23 0.29 33.97
N ALA A 105 6.07 0.68 32.71
CA ALA A 105 7.11 1.26 31.89
C ALA A 105 6.79 2.74 31.81
N LYS A 106 7.63 3.58 32.41
CA LYS A 106 7.53 5.04 32.34
C LYS A 106 7.50 5.48 30.87
N VAL A 107 6.33 5.82 30.35
CA VAL A 107 6.22 6.73 29.22
C VAL A 107 6.21 8.12 29.82
N VAL A 108 7.39 8.74 29.88
CA VAL A 108 7.51 10.17 30.12
C VAL A 108 6.82 10.86 28.94
N MET A 109 5.62 11.39 29.19
CA MET A 109 4.99 12.34 28.30
C MET A 109 5.76 13.64 28.44
N GLU A 110 6.78 13.83 27.60
CA GLU A 110 7.36 15.16 27.43
C GLU A 110 6.33 16.04 26.72
N ASN A 111 5.88 17.05 27.47
CA ASN A 111 5.06 18.19 27.12
C ASN A 111 5.08 18.57 25.63
N PRO A 112 3.93 18.65 24.92
CA PRO A 112 3.89 19.14 23.55
C PRO A 112 3.94 20.68 23.55
N LYS A 113 5.14 21.21 23.78
CA LYS A 113 5.50 22.59 23.43
C LYS A 113 6.82 22.59 22.67
N ASN A 114 6.78 22.09 21.43
CA ASN A 114 7.48 22.64 20.26
C ASN A 114 7.21 21.73 19.05
N LEU A 115 6.18 22.07 18.27
CA LEU A 115 6.14 21.66 16.86
C LEU A 115 6.95 22.69 16.08
N GLU A 116 8.27 22.67 16.27
CA GLU A 116 9.20 23.36 15.38
C GLU A 116 9.40 22.48 14.13
N VAL A 117 8.41 22.51 13.25
CA VAL A 117 8.64 22.27 11.81
C VAL A 117 8.67 23.65 11.14
N SER A 118 9.56 24.50 11.66
CA SER A 118 9.98 25.74 11.04
C SER A 118 11.39 25.50 10.50
N LYS A 119 11.49 25.23 9.19
CA LYS A 119 12.64 25.59 8.31
C LYS A 119 12.55 25.00 6.91
N THR A 120 11.75 23.96 6.66
CA THR A 120 11.64 23.39 5.29
C THR A 120 10.49 24.00 4.49
N VAL A 121 9.42 24.46 5.15
CA VAL A 121 8.25 25.06 4.48
C VAL A 121 8.51 26.50 4.03
N GLU A 122 9.29 27.29 4.77
CA GLU A 122 9.63 28.66 4.35
C GLU A 122 10.55 28.72 3.12
N THR A 123 11.43 27.73 2.93
CA THR A 123 12.36 27.72 1.80
C THR A 123 11.65 27.40 0.49
N VAL A 124 10.67 26.50 0.50
CA VAL A 124 9.89 26.17 -0.70
C VAL A 124 8.95 27.31 -1.09
N THR A 125 8.41 28.04 -0.10
CA THR A 125 7.49 29.16 -0.37
C THR A 125 8.22 30.40 -0.92
N LYS A 126 9.50 30.60 -0.58
CA LYS A 126 10.30 31.71 -1.14
C LYS A 126 10.78 31.49 -2.58
N THR A 127 10.77 30.27 -3.11
CA THR A 127 11.17 30.03 -4.52
C THR A 127 10.03 30.28 -5.52
N PHE A 128 8.76 30.23 -5.09
CA PHE A 128 7.63 30.44 -6.00
C PHE A 128 7.19 31.89 -6.17
N HIS A 129 7.61 32.81 -5.29
CA HIS A 129 7.19 34.21 -5.35
C HIS A 129 8.03 35.11 -6.27
N HIS A 130 9.12 34.63 -6.88
CA HIS A 130 9.99 35.46 -7.74
C HIS A 130 9.82 35.22 -9.25
N SER A 131 8.70 34.66 -9.71
CA SER A 131 8.46 34.46 -11.16
C SER A 131 7.28 35.26 -11.72
N THR A 132 6.79 36.25 -11.00
CA THR A 132 5.80 37.21 -11.53
C THR A 132 6.24 38.65 -11.31
N GLU A 133 7.35 39.04 -11.95
CA GLU A 133 7.55 40.38 -12.49
C GLU A 133 8.80 40.39 -13.39
N SER A 134 8.72 41.11 -14.51
CA SER A 134 9.71 41.29 -15.59
C SER A 134 9.92 40.13 -16.59
N VAL A 135 9.11 40.09 -17.65
CA VAL A 135 9.35 40.69 -19.00
C VAL A 135 8.03 40.66 -19.78
#